data_AF-A0A3M1GDE5-F1
#
_entry.id   AF-A0A3M1GDE5-F1
#
_cell.length_a   1.000
_cell.length_b   1.000
_cell.length_c   1.000
_cell.angle_alpha   90.00
_cell.angle_beta   90.00
_cell.angle_gamma   90.00
#
_symmetry.space_group_name_H-M   'P 1'
#
loop_
_entity.id
_entity.type
_entity.pdbx_description
1 polymer ?
#
loop_
_entity_poly.entity_id
_entity_poly.type
_entity_poly.pdbx_seq_one_letter_code
_entity_poly.pdbx_strand_id
1 'polypeptide(L)' 'MHSGTLYALSPVCTHLGCLVNWNYLKGEFQCPCHGGRYDIKGRVIGGPPPRPLTRLPLKIEGEKVLVGLKV' A
#
# COMPACT_ATOMS: atom_id res chain seq x y z
N MET A 1 23.78 6.72 -2.33
CA MET A 1 22.40 6.94 -2.80
C MET A 1 21.71 5.60 -2.83
N HIS A 2 20.76 5.32 -1.94
CA HIS A 2 20.00 4.07 -2.02
C HIS A 2 19.00 4.19 -3.17
N SER A 3 19.29 3.50 -4.27
CA SER A 3 18.43 3.35 -5.44
C SER A 3 17.24 2.42 -5.09
N GLY A 4 16.33 2.92 -4.25
CA GLY A 4 15.08 2.25 -3.93
C GLY A 4 13.95 2.77 -4.83
N THR A 5 13.14 1.88 -5.39
CA THR A 5 11.87 2.27 -6.02
C THR A 5 10.86 2.65 -4.94
N LEU A 6 10.34 3.87 -4.99
CA LEU A 6 9.23 4.30 -4.13
C LEU A 6 7.89 3.84 -4.70
N TYR A 7 6.97 3.49 -3.81
CA TYR A 7 5.59 3.17 -4.16
C TYR A 7 4.67 3.93 -3.22
N ALA A 8 3.65 4.59 -3.77
CA ALA A 8 2.54 5.15 -3.00
C ALA A 8 1.34 4.21 -3.14
N LEU A 9 0.77 3.79 -2.01
CA LEU A 9 -0.35 2.85 -1.94
C LEU A 9 -1.51 3.50 -1.18
N SER A 10 -2.73 3.31 -1.65
CA SER A 10 -3.93 3.61 -0.87
C SER A 10 -4.02 2.62 0.30
N PRO A 11 -4.25 3.08 1.55
CA PRO A 11 -4.44 2.19 2.69
C PRO A 11 -5.80 1.50 2.70
N VAL A 12 -6.68 1.78 1.74
CA VAL A 12 -8.02 1.20 1.66
C VAL A 12 -7.92 -0.26 1.20
N CYS A 13 -8.26 -1.17 2.11
CA CYS A 13 -8.35 -2.59 1.84
C CYS A 13 -9.35 -2.86 0.72
N THR A 14 -8.93 -3.62 -0.29
CA THR A 14 -9.72 -3.87 -1.49
C THR A 14 -10.82 -4.90 -1.31
N HIS A 15 -10.95 -5.48 -0.11
CA HIS A 15 -12.08 -6.31 0.27
C HIS A 15 -13.36 -5.46 0.41
N LEU A 16 -13.49 -4.72 1.51
CA LEU A 16 -14.69 -3.93 1.84
C LEU A 16 -14.36 -2.51 2.35
N GLY A 17 -13.13 -2.03 2.13
CA GLY A 17 -12.78 -0.62 2.33
C GLY A 17 -12.19 -0.23 3.70
N CYS A 18 -12.01 -1.16 4.64
CA CYS A 18 -11.30 -0.86 5.89
C CYS A 18 -9.86 -0.37 5.64
N LEU A 19 -9.28 0.43 6.53
CA LEU A 19 -7.87 0.83 6.43
C LEU A 19 -6.94 -0.30 6.90
N VAL A 20 -5.89 -0.58 6.13
CA VAL A 20 -4.83 -1.51 6.52
C VAL A 20 -3.78 -0.81 7.37
N ASN A 21 -3.14 -1.56 8.26
CA ASN A 21 -2.01 -1.11 9.08
C ASN A 21 -0.73 -1.85 8.70
N TRP A 22 0.43 -1.21 8.82
CA TRP A 22 1.71 -1.88 8.64
C TRP A 22 2.08 -2.71 9.88
N ASN A 23 2.39 -3.98 9.67
CA ASN A 23 2.94 -4.86 10.70
C ASN A 23 4.47 -4.91 10.58
N TYR A 24 5.16 -4.19 11.46
CA TYR A 24 6.63 -4.09 11.44
C TYR A 24 7.35 -5.44 11.67
N LEU A 25 6.77 -6.34 12.47
CA LEU A 25 7.37 -7.64 12.76
C LEU A 25 7.32 -8.58 11.55
N LYS A 26 6.28 -8.46 10.73
CA LYS A 26 6.06 -9.33 9.56
C LYS A 26 6.42 -8.69 8.22
N GLY A 27 6.60 -7.37 8.17
CA GLY A 27 6.89 -6.66 6.93
C GLY A 27 5.73 -6.70 5.93
N GLU A 28 4.49 -6.61 6.42
CA GLU A 28 3.28 -6.68 5.59
C GLU A 28 2.21 -5.71 6.08
N PHE A 29 1.31 -5.30 5.19
CA PHE A 29 0.08 -4.60 5.57
C PHE A 29 -0.99 -5.62 5.98
N GLN A 30 -1.70 -5.34 7.06
CA GLN A 30 -2.78 -6.17 7.59
C GLN A 30 -4.07 -5.35 7.74
N CYS A 31 -5.16 -5.87 7.21
CA CYS A 31 -6.50 -5.34 7.41
C CYS A 31 -7.07 -5.88 8.74
N PRO A 32 -7.43 -5.01 9.69
CA PRO A 32 -7.91 -5.45 11.01
C PRO A 32 -9.32 -6.06 10.97
N CYS A 33 -10.10 -5.82 9.90
CA CYS A 33 -11.48 -6.25 9.83
C CYS A 33 -11.63 -7.75 9.54
N HIS A 34 -10.94 -8.27 8.52
CA HIS A 34 -11.12 -9.65 8.04
C HIS A 34 -9.79 -10.35 7.72
N GLY A 35 -8.68 -9.80 8.22
CA GLY A 35 -7.36 -10.44 8.08
C GLY A 35 -6.77 -10.43 6.67
N GLY A 36 -7.20 -9.52 5.79
CA GLY A 36 -6.56 -9.31 4.48
C GLY A 36 -5.10 -8.88 4.64
N ARG A 37 -4.18 -9.47 3.88
CA ARG A 37 -2.74 -9.21 3.99
C ARG A 37 -2.14 -8.82 2.65
N TYR A 38 -1.23 -7.85 2.68
CA TYR A 38 -0.54 -7.35 1.49
C TYR A 38 0.95 -7.19 1.75
N ASP A 39 1.78 -7.44 0.75
CA ASP A 39 3.22 -7.19 0.85
C ASP A 39 3.56 -5.68 0.80
N ILE A 40 4.85 -5.33 0.95
CA ILE A 40 5.35 -3.94 0.87
C ILE A 40 5.02 -3.24 -0.45
N LYS A 41 4.72 -3.99 -1.51
CA LYS A 41 4.34 -3.47 -2.84
C LYS A 41 2.81 -3.41 -3.01
N GLY A 42 2.04 -3.78 -1.99
CA GLY A 42 0.58 -3.81 -1.98
C GLY A 42 -0.05 -5.04 -2.61
N ARG A 43 0.72 -6.07 -3.00
CA ARG A 43 0.19 -7.30 -3.59
C ARG A 43 -0.46 -8.15 -2.52
N VAL A 44 -1.59 -8.79 -2.83
CA VAL A 44 -2.28 -9.70 -1.90
C VAL A 44 -1.38 -10.91 -1.62
N ILE A 45 -1.20 -11.22 -0.34
CA ILE A 45 -0.43 -12.38 0.14
C ILE A 45 -1.24 -13.24 1.14
N GLY A 46 -2.52 -12.90 1.35
CA GLY A 46 -3.44 -13.74 2.12
C GLY A 46 -4.74 -13.04 2.49
N GLY A 47 -5.68 -13.85 2.96
CA GLY A 47 -7.01 -13.39 3.38
C GLY A 47 -7.96 -13.13 2.21
N PRO A 48 -9.10 -12.47 2.49
CA PRO A 48 -10.19 -12.29 1.53
C PRO A 48 -10.01 -11.24 0.42
N PRO A 49 -9.11 -10.22 0.47
CA PRO A 49 -9.10 -9.19 -0.57
C PRO A 49 -8.84 -9.76 -1.97
N PRO A 50 -9.66 -9.39 -2.98
CA PRO A 50 -9.58 -10.01 -4.31
C PRO A 50 -8.48 -9.44 -5.20
N ARG A 51 -7.86 -8.31 -4.82
CA ARG A 51 -6.91 -7.57 -5.66
C ARG A 51 -5.90 -6.76 -4.84
N PRO A 52 -4.73 -6.40 -5.40
CA PRO A 52 -3.73 -5.55 -4.73
C PRO A 52 -4.29 -4.20 -4.28
N LEU A 53 -3.65 -3.59 -3.28
CA LEU A 53 -3.90 -2.20 -2.90
C LEU A 53 -3.70 -1.27 -4.11
N THR A 54 -4.53 -0.24 -4.19
CA THR A 54 -4.48 0.74 -5.28
C THR A 54 -3.16 1.52 -5.23
N ARG A 55 -2.41 1.52 -6.32
CA ARG A 55 -1.22 2.39 -6.47
C ARG A 55 -1.67 3.81 -6.77
N LEU A 56 -1.07 4.77 -6.06
CA LEU A 56 -1.27 6.18 -6.29
C LEU A 56 -0.16 6.72 -7.19
N PRO A 57 -0.46 7.63 -8.15
CA PRO A 57 0.58 8.36 -8.87
C PRO A 57 1.51 9.06 -7.89
N LEU A 58 2.81 9.01 -8.17
CA LEU A 58 3.82 9.70 -7.38
C LEU A 58 4.82 10.42 -8.28
N LYS A 59 5.28 11.59 -7.83
CA LYS A 59 6.35 12.37 -8.49
C LYS A 59 7.33 12.86 -7.43
N ILE A 60 8.61 12.77 -7.72
CA ILE A 60 9.69 13.30 -6.86
C ILE A 60 10.14 14.63 -7.46
N GLU A 61 10.08 15.70 -6.67
CA GLU A 61 10.53 17.05 -7.05
C GLU A 61 11.49 17.57 -5.98
N GLY A 62 12.80 17.45 -6.23
CA GLY A 62 13.82 17.74 -5.23
C GLY A 62 13.63 16.88 -3.98
N GLU A 63 13.41 17.51 -2.83
CA GLU A 63 13.16 16.84 -1.54
C GLU A 63 11.68 16.49 -1.29
N LYS A 64 10.78 16.85 -2.22
CA LYS A 64 9.34 16.63 -2.07
C LYS A 64 8.89 15.37 -2.79
N VAL A 65 8.01 14.60 -2.14
CA VAL A 65 7.27 13.49 -2.76
C VAL A 65 5.81 13.91 -2.88
N LEU A 66 5.35 14.09 -4.11
CA LEU A 66 3.97 14.41 -4.44
C LEU A 66 3.21 13.10 -4.68
N VAL A 67 2.04 12.94 -4.04
CA VAL A 67 1.21 11.72 -4.13
C VAL A 67 -0.21 12.09 -4.55
N GLY A 68 -0.82 11.28 -5.42
CA GLY A 68 -2.23 11.44 -5.80
C GLY A 68 -2.47 12.57 -6.79
N LEU A 69 -1.50 12.85 -7.66
CA LEU A 69 -1.63 13.82 -8.75
C LEU A 69 -2.85 13.46 -9.62
N LYS A 70 -3.88 14.30 -9.58
CA LYS A 70 -4.90 14.36 -10.64
C LYS A 70 -4.22 15.01 -11.83
N VAL A 71 -3.98 14.22 -12.88
CA VAL A 71 -3.87 14.75 -14.24
C VAL A 71 -5.22 15.32 -14.67
#